data_AF-D3SEX9-F1
#
_entry.id   AF-D3SEX9-F1
#
_cell.length_a   1.000
_cell.length_b   1.000
_cell.length_c   1.000
_cell.angle_alpha   90.00
_cell.angle_beta   90.00
_cell.angle_gamma   90.00
#
_symmetry.space_group_name_H-M   'P 1'
#
loop_
_entity.id
_entity.type
_entity.pdbx_description
1 polymer ?
#
loop_
_entity_poly.entity_id
_entity_poly.type
_entity_poly.pdbx_seq_one_letter_code
_entity_poly.pdbx_strand_id
1 'polypeptide(L)'
;MTRRREPLALWTCVIGAWLSLGFALYLTLLPFEFGEMGLEEAWSLYRDMSLQGPGTSGRAQFMANVMMFMPLGFFWMAWLTHGRDRLVWHLGALALVALLGLATTATVEFLQIWLPYRYPAGADIAGNFLGAVAGALMWWGLRRPLLHWRGQLAGPNRVIVPAVLIAYALLYVAIGLAPFDLVLSSAEWSQRLGPSAWGLWVATGACTSGLRCISELGLTLVASVPVGILLAYGGLRRRPPANGAVLVILAALLAILLEALNLATLSGIAEGRSAVLRGAGFVTGILLYAYLSPLQVMQALQRAAIPLLVVAAPLYGAALLVLNHDLGPYHWNPAAISAQWAQLNLWPFYYHYFVGETVALRSAALHVAMYLPLGALIWLAQIRRPLHPRQLQWLAALGGLLVALLMEGGKLLVVGLRPDPASLILATAAAWGMATALHFLTRLATEASTTSCTRTRPPGSAPVTAGRSTVINEPARREHERDELQF
;
A
#
# COMPACT_ATOMS: atom_id res chain seq x y z
N MET A 1 25.80 -0.80 -21.51
CA MET A 1 24.82 -0.41 -20.46
C MET A 1 25.45 -0.56 -19.09
N THR A 2 25.61 0.53 -18.33
CA THR A 2 26.15 0.48 -16.96
C THR A 2 25.15 -0.20 -16.02
N ARG A 3 25.55 -1.31 -15.37
CA ARG A 3 24.75 -1.93 -14.30
C ARG A 3 24.62 -0.94 -13.14
N ARG A 4 23.47 -0.28 -13.00
CA ARG A 4 23.16 0.53 -11.81
C ARG A 4 23.20 -0.40 -10.60
N ARG A 5 24.12 -0.13 -9.66
CA ARG A 5 24.34 -0.94 -8.46
C ARG A 5 23.29 -0.73 -7.35
N GLU A 6 22.38 0.23 -7.52
CA GLU A 6 21.41 0.63 -6.49
C GLU A 6 19.96 0.51 -6.96
N PRO A 7 19.04 0.01 -6.10
CA PRO A 7 17.65 -0.20 -6.48
C PRO A 7 16.86 1.12 -6.53
N LEU A 8 17.23 2.11 -5.74
CA LEU A 8 16.68 3.47 -5.76
C LEU A 8 17.71 4.47 -6.34
N ALA A 9 17.26 5.64 -6.75
CA ALA A 9 18.17 6.75 -7.08
C ALA A 9 18.58 7.48 -5.79
N LEU A 10 19.78 8.08 -5.74
CA LEU A 10 20.26 8.81 -4.56
C LEU A 10 19.25 9.86 -4.08
N TRP A 11 18.72 10.67 -5.01
CA TRP A 11 17.66 11.65 -4.72
C TRP A 11 16.41 11.04 -4.09
N THR A 12 16.02 9.82 -4.48
CA THR A 12 14.88 9.11 -3.86
C THR A 12 15.20 8.72 -2.42
N CYS A 13 16.42 8.28 -2.12
CA CYS A 13 16.84 7.99 -0.74
C CYS A 13 16.87 9.26 0.12
N VAL A 14 17.45 10.35 -0.40
CA VAL A 14 17.57 11.64 0.30
C VAL A 14 16.20 12.28 0.54
N ILE A 15 15.34 12.35 -0.48
CA ILE A 15 13.99 12.90 -0.34
C ILE A 15 13.17 12.02 0.59
N GLY A 16 13.23 10.69 0.46
CA GLY A 16 12.56 9.76 1.35
C GLY A 16 12.99 9.93 2.81
N ALA A 17 14.27 10.17 3.06
CA ALA A 17 14.85 10.40 4.39
C ALA A 17 14.35 11.68 5.07
N TRP A 18 14.30 12.79 4.33
CA TRP A 18 13.80 14.06 4.88
C TRP A 18 12.28 14.08 5.01
N LEU A 19 11.55 13.46 4.06
CA LEU A 19 10.09 13.34 4.15
C LEU A 19 9.66 12.41 5.30
N SER A 20 10.35 11.30 5.56
CA SER A 20 10.03 10.43 6.70
C SER A 20 10.37 11.07 8.03
N LEU A 21 11.45 11.86 8.11
CA LEU A 21 11.74 12.67 9.30
C LEU A 21 10.64 13.72 9.51
N GLY A 22 10.30 14.48 8.47
CA GLY A 22 9.24 15.48 8.52
C GLY A 22 7.88 14.88 8.90
N PHE A 23 7.54 13.69 8.42
CA PHE A 23 6.31 12.98 8.77
C PHE A 23 6.31 12.47 10.21
N ALA A 24 7.42 11.91 10.71
CA ALA A 24 7.55 11.50 12.09
C ALA A 24 7.45 12.70 13.05
N LEU A 25 8.16 13.79 12.78
CA LEU A 25 8.05 15.05 13.52
C LEU A 25 6.62 15.62 13.45
N TYR A 26 5.99 15.59 12.29
CA TYR A 26 4.64 16.11 12.10
C TYR A 26 3.61 15.34 12.94
N LEU A 27 3.57 14.01 12.84
CA LEU A 27 2.60 13.20 13.58
C LEU A 27 2.84 13.20 15.10
N THR A 28 4.10 13.26 15.54
CA THR A 28 4.42 13.30 16.97
C THR A 28 4.20 14.66 17.61
N LEU A 29 4.35 15.75 16.86
CA LEU A 29 4.21 17.11 17.37
C LEU A 29 2.86 17.77 17.10
N LEU A 30 1.94 17.12 16.37
CA LEU A 30 0.51 17.47 16.38
C LEU A 30 0.00 17.47 17.85
N PRO A 31 -0.85 18.44 18.26
CA PRO A 31 -1.52 19.47 17.44
C PRO A 31 -0.69 20.74 17.13
N PHE A 32 0.58 20.81 17.51
CA PHE A 32 1.45 22.01 17.49
C PHE A 32 1.03 23.14 18.46
N GLU A 33 0.20 22.80 19.45
CA GLU A 33 -0.20 23.72 20.53
C GLU A 33 0.75 23.54 21.70
N PHE A 34 1.86 24.29 21.70
CA PHE A 34 2.87 24.23 22.76
C PHE A 34 2.49 25.17 23.92
N GLY A 35 2.33 24.62 25.12
CA GLY A 35 1.97 25.35 26.33
C GLY A 35 3.14 26.06 27.02
N GLU A 36 2.83 26.83 28.06
CA GLU A 36 3.80 27.63 28.81
C GLU A 36 4.35 26.83 30.02
N MET A 37 5.30 25.93 29.78
CA MET A 37 6.02 25.21 30.84
C MET A 37 7.50 25.63 30.91
N GLY A 38 8.02 25.82 32.11
CA GLY A 38 9.42 26.16 32.34
C GLY A 38 10.37 25.01 31.99
N LEU A 39 11.55 25.34 31.44
CA LEU A 39 12.53 24.33 31.02
C LEU A 39 13.00 23.42 32.17
N GLU A 40 13.11 23.94 33.38
CA GLU A 40 13.50 23.18 34.58
C GLU A 40 12.44 22.14 34.96
N GLU A 41 11.16 22.52 34.94
CA GLU A 41 10.02 21.63 35.20
C GLU A 41 9.93 20.54 34.13
N ALA A 42 10.00 20.93 32.85
CA ALA A 42 10.02 19.98 31.72
C ALA A 42 11.20 19.00 31.83
N TRP A 43 12.39 19.46 32.24
CA TRP A 43 13.55 18.61 32.46
C TRP A 43 13.44 17.69 33.69
N SER A 44 12.64 18.04 34.71
CA SER A 44 12.32 17.11 35.79
C SER A 44 11.33 16.05 35.32
N LEU A 45 10.21 16.45 34.69
CA LEU A 45 9.20 15.54 34.15
C LEU A 45 9.80 14.53 33.16
N TYR A 46 10.73 14.97 32.30
CA TYR A 46 11.42 14.08 31.38
C TYR A 46 12.32 13.05 32.08
N ARG A 47 12.97 13.44 33.18
CA ARG A 47 13.87 12.57 33.94
C ARG A 47 13.11 11.54 34.75
N ASP A 48 11.95 11.93 35.25
CA ASP A 48 11.06 11.12 36.09
C ASP A 48 10.04 10.31 35.26
N MET A 49 10.22 10.24 33.92
CA MET A 49 9.35 9.52 33.00
C MET A 49 9.26 8.02 33.31
N SER A 50 8.09 7.42 33.02
CA SER A 50 7.91 5.98 33.22
C SER A 50 8.73 5.17 32.21
N LEU A 51 9.60 4.31 32.72
CA LEU A 51 10.35 3.31 31.94
C LEU A 51 9.61 1.96 31.83
N GLN A 52 8.36 1.88 32.28
CA GLN A 52 7.57 0.66 32.16
C GLN A 52 7.16 0.42 30.70
N GLY A 53 7.16 -0.85 30.28
CA GLY A 53 6.72 -1.23 28.94
C GLY A 53 5.22 -0.96 28.72
N PRO A 54 4.76 -0.97 27.46
CA PRO A 54 3.36 -0.72 27.13
C PRO A 54 2.45 -1.77 27.79
N GLY A 55 1.57 -1.30 28.70
CA GLY A 55 0.47 -2.10 29.23
C GLY A 55 -0.52 -2.52 28.14
N THR A 56 -1.56 -3.26 28.50
CA THR A 56 -2.57 -3.75 27.52
C THR A 56 -3.17 -2.65 26.66
N SER A 57 -3.41 -1.45 27.23
CA SER A 57 -3.88 -0.27 26.50
C SER A 57 -2.80 0.39 25.61
N GLY A 58 -1.52 0.30 25.98
CA GLY A 58 -0.42 0.97 25.29
C GLY A 58 0.18 0.19 24.12
N ARG A 59 -0.20 -1.08 23.88
CA ARG A 59 0.39 -1.91 22.81
C ARG A 59 0.14 -1.32 21.42
N ALA A 60 -1.06 -0.78 21.19
CA ALA A 60 -1.43 -0.15 19.92
C ALA A 60 -0.59 1.12 19.64
N GLN A 61 -0.45 2.00 20.63
CA GLN A 61 0.40 3.19 20.58
C GLN A 61 1.88 2.83 20.32
N PHE A 62 2.42 1.86 21.07
CA PHE A 62 3.79 1.37 20.90
C PHE A 62 4.04 0.83 19.47
N MET A 63 3.11 0.06 18.92
CA MET A 63 3.20 -0.44 17.54
C MET A 63 3.03 0.68 16.50
N ALA A 64 2.16 1.66 16.74
CA ALA A 64 2.04 2.84 15.88
C ALA A 64 3.36 3.64 15.82
N ASN A 65 4.03 3.82 16.97
CA ASN A 65 5.35 4.44 17.09
C ASN A 65 6.44 3.67 16.31
N VAL A 66 6.48 2.34 16.44
CA VAL A 66 7.35 1.46 15.61
C VAL A 66 7.09 1.67 14.11
N MET A 67 5.83 1.73 13.70
CA MET A 67 5.46 1.89 12.28
C MET A 67 5.77 3.28 11.72
N MET A 68 5.56 4.33 12.51
CA MET A 68 5.83 5.71 12.15
C MET A 68 7.33 5.97 11.90
N PHE A 69 8.21 5.39 12.72
CA PHE A 69 9.66 5.54 12.59
C PHE A 69 10.33 4.53 11.64
N MET A 70 9.63 3.47 11.20
CA MET A 70 10.18 2.49 10.27
C MET A 70 10.59 3.08 8.89
N PRO A 71 9.81 3.96 8.25
CA PRO A 71 10.25 4.68 7.05
C PRO A 71 11.52 5.53 7.27
N LEU A 72 11.69 6.12 8.46
CA LEU A 72 12.86 6.95 8.79
C LEU A 72 14.15 6.14 8.72
N GLY A 73 14.21 5.06 9.48
CA GLY A 73 15.34 4.14 9.48
C GLY A 73 15.64 3.52 8.11
N PHE A 74 14.58 3.15 7.38
CA PHE A 74 14.70 2.59 6.03
C PHE A 74 15.37 3.56 5.06
N PHE A 75 14.91 4.80 4.98
CA PHE A 75 15.46 5.77 4.03
C PHE A 75 16.82 6.35 4.45
N TRP A 76 17.08 6.53 5.75
CA TRP A 76 18.43 6.89 6.21
C TRP A 76 19.46 5.80 5.88
N MET A 77 19.15 4.54 6.16
CA MET A 77 20.01 3.43 5.77
C MET A 77 20.19 3.36 4.25
N ALA A 78 19.13 3.60 3.48
CA ALA A 78 19.17 3.64 2.01
C ALA A 78 20.01 4.79 1.42
N TRP A 79 20.11 5.91 2.13
CA TRP A 79 20.97 7.03 1.77
C TRP A 79 22.43 6.76 2.15
N LEU A 80 22.70 6.38 3.40
CA LEU A 80 24.05 6.19 3.92
C LEU A 80 24.80 5.02 3.23
N THR A 81 24.08 3.94 2.88
CA THR A 81 24.65 2.79 2.14
C THR A 81 24.66 2.97 0.62
N HIS A 82 24.21 4.11 0.08
CA HIS A 82 24.14 4.31 -1.37
C HIS A 82 25.53 4.20 -2.03
N GLY A 83 25.68 3.26 -2.97
CA GLY A 83 26.93 2.95 -3.66
C GLY A 83 27.92 2.10 -2.86
N ARG A 84 27.59 1.72 -1.62
CA ARG A 84 28.50 1.07 -0.65
C ARG A 84 27.99 -0.32 -0.27
N ASP A 85 28.62 -1.37 -0.80
CA ASP A 85 28.16 -2.77 -0.61
C ASP A 85 28.94 -3.57 0.47
N ARG A 86 29.99 -2.99 1.10
CA ARG A 86 30.80 -3.72 2.10
C ARG A 86 30.07 -3.79 3.44
N LEU A 87 30.26 -4.90 4.17
CA LEU A 87 29.67 -5.14 5.50
C LEU A 87 29.99 -4.03 6.51
N VAL A 88 31.25 -3.56 6.55
CA VAL A 88 31.67 -2.47 7.45
C VAL A 88 30.87 -1.17 7.25
N TRP A 89 30.48 -0.85 6.00
CA TRP A 89 29.63 0.30 5.72
C TRP A 89 28.18 0.09 6.16
N HIS A 90 27.67 -1.15 6.09
CA HIS A 90 26.32 -1.46 6.59
C HIS A 90 26.27 -1.43 8.12
N LEU A 91 27.27 -1.98 8.81
CA LEU A 91 27.37 -1.92 10.26
C LEU A 91 27.55 -0.48 10.76
N GLY A 92 28.44 0.30 10.14
CA GLY A 92 28.63 1.71 10.47
C GLY A 92 27.38 2.56 10.19
N ALA A 93 26.70 2.33 9.07
CA ALA A 93 25.43 3.01 8.77
C ALA A 93 24.32 2.60 9.75
N LEU A 94 24.21 1.32 10.11
CA LEU A 94 23.21 0.85 11.09
C LEU A 94 23.46 1.48 12.47
N ALA A 95 24.71 1.54 12.93
CA ALA A 95 25.07 2.19 14.18
C ALA A 95 24.76 3.70 14.16
N LEU A 96 25.05 4.38 13.05
CA LEU A 96 24.71 5.80 12.87
C LEU A 96 23.19 6.03 12.82
N VAL A 97 22.43 5.18 12.13
CA VAL A 97 20.96 5.26 12.07
C VAL A 97 20.34 5.00 13.44
N ALA A 98 20.87 4.04 14.20
CA ALA A 98 20.43 3.79 15.58
C ALA A 98 20.70 5.01 16.47
N LEU A 99 21.90 5.59 16.42
CA LEU A 99 22.26 6.78 17.19
C LEU A 99 21.38 8.00 16.83
N LEU A 100 21.21 8.27 15.54
CA LEU A 100 20.36 9.37 15.06
C LEU A 100 18.89 9.12 15.38
N GLY A 101 18.42 7.88 15.29
CA GLY A 101 17.05 7.48 15.64
C GLY A 101 16.77 7.70 17.13
N LEU A 102 17.70 7.27 18.00
CA LEU A 102 17.63 7.50 19.44
C LEU A 102 17.64 9.00 19.78
N ALA A 103 18.56 9.77 19.19
CA ALA A 103 18.62 11.22 19.38
C ALA A 103 17.34 11.91 18.91
N THR A 104 16.77 11.49 17.77
CA THR A 104 15.52 12.03 17.22
C THR A 104 14.36 11.74 18.16
N THR A 105 14.16 10.50 18.60
CA THR A 105 13.02 10.20 19.48
C THR A 105 13.18 10.80 20.87
N ALA A 106 14.39 10.87 21.43
CA ALA A 106 14.62 11.56 22.70
C ALA A 106 14.31 13.06 22.59
N THR A 107 14.66 13.68 21.46
CA THR A 107 14.32 15.09 21.18
C THR A 107 12.81 15.27 21.04
N VAL A 108 12.13 14.39 20.30
CA VAL A 108 10.68 14.44 20.09
C VAL A 108 9.92 14.26 21.40
N GLU A 109 10.25 13.22 22.17
CA GLU A 109 9.59 12.92 23.45
C GLU A 109 9.74 14.08 24.43
N PHE A 110 10.91 14.72 24.46
CA PHE A 110 11.16 15.92 25.24
C PHE A 110 10.30 17.11 24.76
N LEU A 111 10.22 17.36 23.45
CA LEU A 111 9.38 18.42 22.87
C LEU A 111 7.88 18.19 23.12
N GLN A 112 7.44 16.94 23.23
CA GLN A 112 6.04 16.59 23.51
C GLN A 112 5.57 16.97 24.93
N ILE A 113 6.48 17.26 25.87
CA ILE A 113 6.12 17.69 27.24
C ILE A 113 5.32 19.00 27.23
N TRP A 114 5.57 19.87 26.25
CA TRP A 114 4.84 21.11 26.07
C TRP A 114 3.49 20.91 25.34
N LEU A 115 3.16 19.72 24.84
CA LEU A 115 1.89 19.48 24.14
C LEU A 115 0.77 19.06 25.11
N PRO A 116 -0.47 19.49 24.88
CA PRO A 116 -1.60 19.14 25.73
C PRO A 116 -1.85 17.62 25.72
N TYR A 117 -2.11 17.08 26.91
CA TYR A 117 -2.42 15.68 27.17
C TYR A 117 -1.33 14.67 26.77
N ARG A 118 -0.08 15.12 26.59
CA ARG A 118 1.09 14.25 26.41
C ARG A 118 1.89 14.14 27.72
N TYR A 119 2.37 12.93 27.99
CA TYR A 119 3.27 12.63 29.10
C TYR A 119 4.42 11.81 28.55
N PRO A 120 5.69 12.14 28.88
CA PRO A 120 6.83 11.42 28.35
C PRO A 120 6.86 9.97 28.85
N ALA A 121 7.13 9.03 27.94
CA ALA A 121 7.16 7.60 28.22
C ALA A 121 8.39 6.93 27.57
N GLY A 122 9.15 6.17 28.36
CA GLY A 122 10.25 5.35 27.86
C GLY A 122 9.78 4.29 26.85
N ALA A 123 8.51 3.89 26.90
CA ALA A 123 7.88 3.02 25.91
C ALA A 123 7.81 3.67 24.51
N ASP A 124 7.50 4.97 24.41
CA ASP A 124 7.36 5.66 23.13
C ASP A 124 8.74 5.91 22.50
N ILE A 125 9.72 6.32 23.30
CA ILE A 125 11.16 6.30 22.94
C ILE A 125 11.58 4.93 22.41
N ALA A 126 11.27 3.85 23.13
CA ALA A 126 11.65 2.49 22.73
C ALA A 126 10.96 2.05 21.42
N GLY A 127 9.68 2.39 21.24
CA GLY A 127 8.91 2.07 20.03
C GLY A 127 9.46 2.80 18.80
N ASN A 128 9.65 4.12 18.90
CA ASN A 128 10.23 4.94 17.84
C ASN A 128 11.65 4.49 17.47
N PHE A 129 12.51 4.23 18.46
CA PHE A 129 13.85 3.71 18.25
C PHE A 129 13.84 2.33 17.57
N LEU A 130 13.00 1.40 18.05
CA LEU A 130 12.84 0.07 17.45
C LEU A 130 12.34 0.17 16.01
N GLY A 131 11.42 1.11 15.71
CA GLY A 131 10.99 1.45 14.36
C GLY A 131 12.15 1.82 13.46
N ALA A 132 13.00 2.78 13.88
CA ALA A 132 14.17 3.20 13.12
C ALA A 132 15.17 2.04 12.89
N VAL A 133 15.44 1.21 13.89
CA VAL A 133 16.31 0.03 13.74
C VAL A 133 15.71 -1.01 12.80
N ALA A 134 14.42 -1.34 12.95
CA ALA A 134 13.70 -2.27 12.09
C ALA A 134 13.66 -1.79 10.64
N GLY A 135 13.45 -0.50 10.41
CA GLY A 135 13.51 0.13 9.09
C GLY A 135 14.88 -0.01 8.43
N ALA A 136 15.96 0.23 9.17
CA ALA A 136 17.33 0.08 8.67
C ALA A 136 17.65 -1.38 8.28
N LEU A 137 17.27 -2.34 9.13
CA LEU A 137 17.39 -3.77 8.85
C LEU A 137 16.53 -4.19 7.65
N MET A 138 15.32 -3.63 7.52
CA MET A 138 14.44 -3.86 6.37
C MET A 138 15.08 -3.38 5.06
N TRP A 139 15.73 -2.20 5.02
CA TRP A 139 16.48 -1.79 3.82
C TRP A 139 17.62 -2.76 3.52
N TRP A 140 18.41 -3.13 4.52
CA TRP A 140 19.55 -4.05 4.34
C TRP A 140 19.07 -5.37 3.72
N GLY A 141 18.03 -5.99 4.30
CA GLY A 141 17.44 -7.23 3.78
C GLY A 141 16.83 -7.07 2.38
N LEU A 142 16.09 -5.99 2.13
CA LEU A 142 15.37 -5.78 0.88
C LEU A 142 16.21 -5.22 -0.27
N ARG A 143 17.38 -4.60 -0.03
CA ARG A 143 18.19 -3.97 -1.10
C ARG A 143 18.53 -4.91 -2.25
N ARG A 144 18.88 -6.18 -1.95
CA ARG A 144 19.16 -7.21 -2.97
C ARG A 144 17.88 -7.70 -3.70
N PRO A 145 16.79 -8.09 -3.00
CA PRO A 145 15.48 -8.33 -3.62
C PRO A 145 15.00 -7.18 -4.52
N LEU A 146 15.07 -5.93 -4.05
CA LEU A 146 14.66 -4.74 -4.81
C LEU A 146 15.49 -4.54 -6.09
N LEU A 147 16.80 -4.78 -6.05
CA LEU A 147 17.66 -4.78 -7.25
C LEU A 147 17.20 -5.84 -8.26
N HIS A 148 16.89 -7.04 -7.78
CA HIS A 148 16.41 -8.13 -8.61
C HIS A 148 15.04 -7.82 -9.23
N TRP A 149 14.07 -7.36 -8.43
CA TRP A 149 12.74 -6.97 -8.90
C TRP A 149 12.80 -5.78 -9.88
N ARG A 150 13.64 -4.77 -9.62
CA ARG A 150 13.87 -3.66 -10.55
C ARG A 150 14.45 -4.13 -11.88
N GLY A 151 15.38 -5.10 -11.85
CA GLY A 151 15.91 -5.75 -13.05
C GLY A 151 14.82 -6.48 -13.83
N GLN A 152 13.90 -7.17 -13.15
CA GLN A 152 12.75 -7.79 -13.80
C GLN A 152 11.77 -6.76 -14.39
N LEU A 153 11.43 -5.69 -13.64
CA LEU A 153 10.53 -4.59 -14.04
C LEU A 153 11.01 -3.83 -15.29
N ALA A 154 12.30 -3.88 -15.59
CA ALA A 154 12.88 -3.29 -16.80
C ALA A 154 12.80 -4.20 -18.04
N GLY A 155 12.39 -5.47 -17.88
CA GLY A 155 12.22 -6.44 -18.97
C GLY A 155 10.77 -6.97 -19.08
N PRO A 156 10.41 -7.64 -20.19
CA PRO A 156 9.05 -8.14 -20.44
C PRO A 156 8.70 -9.41 -19.63
N ASN A 157 9.14 -9.51 -18.38
CA ASN A 157 9.21 -10.77 -17.64
C ASN A 157 8.00 -11.01 -16.70
N ARG A 158 7.34 -12.17 -16.85
CA ARG A 158 6.14 -12.57 -16.08
C ARG A 158 6.42 -12.93 -14.60
N VAL A 159 7.67 -12.89 -14.15
CA VAL A 159 8.08 -13.24 -12.76
C VAL A 159 7.73 -12.13 -11.75
N ILE A 160 7.44 -10.91 -12.21
CA ILE A 160 7.04 -9.78 -11.34
C ILE A 160 5.65 -10.01 -10.72
N VAL A 161 4.71 -10.58 -11.49
CA VAL A 161 3.31 -10.76 -11.08
C VAL A 161 3.18 -11.51 -9.75
N PRO A 162 3.77 -12.71 -9.54
CA PRO A 162 3.72 -13.37 -8.23
C PRO A 162 4.43 -12.58 -7.14
N ALA A 163 5.52 -11.85 -7.42
CA ALA A 163 6.18 -11.03 -6.40
C ALA A 163 5.28 -9.88 -5.91
N VAL A 164 4.55 -9.22 -6.82
CA VAL A 164 3.56 -8.19 -6.49
C VAL A 164 2.37 -8.80 -5.72
N LEU A 165 1.89 -9.96 -6.12
CA LEU A 165 0.80 -10.65 -5.42
C LEU A 165 1.21 -11.17 -4.03
N ILE A 166 2.46 -11.61 -3.83
CA ILE A 166 3.02 -11.97 -2.52
C ILE A 166 3.14 -10.71 -1.64
N ALA A 167 3.68 -9.61 -2.18
CA ALA A 167 3.76 -8.34 -1.45
C ALA A 167 2.36 -7.83 -1.06
N TYR A 168 1.37 -7.96 -1.95
CA TYR A 168 -0.02 -7.66 -1.65
C TYR A 168 -0.58 -8.57 -0.54
N ALA A 169 -0.36 -9.88 -0.60
CA ALA A 169 -0.84 -10.81 0.41
C ALA A 169 -0.22 -10.52 1.80
N LEU A 170 1.08 -10.21 1.85
CA LEU A 170 1.75 -9.78 3.08
C LEU A 170 1.17 -8.46 3.62
N LEU A 171 0.93 -7.47 2.75
CA LEU A 171 0.31 -6.20 3.13
C LEU A 171 -1.15 -6.39 3.59
N TYR A 172 -1.91 -7.27 2.95
CA TYR A 172 -3.28 -7.60 3.31
C TYR A 172 -3.36 -8.24 4.71
N VAL A 173 -2.44 -9.15 5.04
CA VAL A 173 -2.31 -9.71 6.40
C VAL A 173 -1.89 -8.62 7.39
N ALA A 174 -0.89 -7.80 7.04
CA ALA A 174 -0.41 -6.73 7.92
C ALA A 174 -1.50 -5.70 8.25
N ILE A 175 -2.26 -5.23 7.26
CA ILE A 175 -3.40 -4.32 7.46
C ILE A 175 -4.49 -5.02 8.28
N GLY A 176 -4.76 -6.30 8.02
CA GLY A 176 -5.76 -7.09 8.75
C GLY A 176 -5.43 -7.35 10.22
N LEU A 177 -4.17 -7.17 10.64
CA LEU A 177 -3.71 -7.33 12.02
C LEU A 177 -3.33 -6.00 12.70
N ALA A 178 -3.44 -4.87 12.01
CA ALA A 178 -3.13 -3.56 12.60
C ALA A 178 -4.13 -3.19 13.71
N PRO A 179 -3.68 -2.70 14.88
CA PRO A 179 -2.36 -2.15 15.19
C PRO A 179 -1.41 -3.14 15.90
N PHE A 180 -1.51 -4.45 15.64
CA PHE A 180 -0.62 -5.49 16.17
C PHE A 180 -0.67 -5.64 17.70
N ASP A 181 -1.81 -5.31 18.29
CA ASP A 181 -2.10 -5.40 19.72
C ASP A 181 -2.42 -6.85 20.13
N LEU A 182 -1.45 -7.75 19.95
CA LEU A 182 -1.63 -9.19 20.21
C LEU A 182 -2.03 -9.50 21.66
N VAL A 183 -2.81 -10.56 21.81
CA VAL A 183 -3.25 -11.16 23.09
C VAL A 183 -2.13 -12.04 23.63
N LEU A 184 -1.58 -11.70 24.80
CA LEU A 184 -0.35 -12.31 25.33
C LEU A 184 -0.54 -13.13 26.61
N SER A 185 -1.63 -12.90 27.37
CA SER A 185 -1.86 -13.57 28.66
C SER A 185 -3.15 -14.40 28.67
N SER A 186 -3.21 -15.41 29.54
CA SER A 186 -4.41 -16.25 29.73
C SER A 186 -5.63 -15.46 30.22
N ALA A 187 -5.40 -14.39 31.00
CA ALA A 187 -6.45 -13.47 31.44
C ALA A 187 -7.00 -12.61 30.29
N GLU A 188 -6.14 -12.14 29.38
CA GLU A 188 -6.61 -11.48 28.15
C GLU A 188 -7.39 -12.47 27.26
N TRP A 189 -6.95 -13.73 27.15
CA TRP A 189 -7.68 -14.76 26.41
C TRP A 189 -9.06 -15.08 26.99
N SER A 190 -9.21 -15.18 28.32
CA SER A 190 -10.53 -15.38 28.93
C SER A 190 -11.46 -14.19 28.72
N GLN A 191 -10.91 -12.96 28.69
CA GLN A 191 -11.65 -11.75 28.33
C GLN A 191 -12.04 -11.73 26.82
N ARG A 192 -11.13 -12.16 25.92
CA ARG A 192 -11.37 -12.26 24.46
C ARG A 192 -12.46 -13.25 24.09
N LEU A 193 -12.56 -14.37 24.81
CA LEU A 193 -13.54 -15.42 24.53
C LEU A 193 -14.99 -15.04 24.94
N GLY A 194 -15.20 -13.83 25.47
CA GLY A 194 -16.54 -13.28 25.71
C GLY A 194 -17.32 -12.94 24.44
N PRO A 195 -18.66 -12.76 24.51
CA PRO A 195 -19.56 -12.70 23.34
C PRO A 195 -19.42 -11.48 22.41
N SER A 196 -18.59 -10.50 22.76
CA SER A 196 -18.45 -9.22 22.05
C SER A 196 -17.35 -9.23 20.98
N ALA A 197 -16.23 -9.92 21.23
CA ALA A 197 -15.07 -9.95 20.35
C ALA A 197 -15.13 -11.04 19.27
N TRP A 198 -15.99 -12.06 19.45
CA TRP A 198 -16.13 -13.14 18.48
C TRP A 198 -17.56 -13.68 18.34
N GLY A 199 -17.83 -14.34 17.20
CA GLY A 199 -19.10 -15.03 16.98
C GLY A 199 -19.05 -16.03 15.82
N LEU A 200 -19.73 -17.17 15.98
CA LEU A 200 -19.81 -18.23 14.96
C LEU A 200 -20.34 -17.76 13.59
N TRP A 201 -21.16 -16.70 13.57
CA TRP A 201 -21.65 -16.08 12.34
C TRP A 201 -21.43 -14.57 12.34
N VAL A 202 -21.98 -13.87 13.33
CA VAL A 202 -21.84 -12.43 13.58
C VAL A 202 -21.45 -12.26 15.06
N ALA A 203 -20.43 -11.47 15.36
CA ALA A 203 -20.09 -11.12 16.74
C ALA A 203 -21.00 -9.97 17.23
N THR A 204 -21.33 -9.92 18.53
CA THR A 204 -22.27 -8.89 19.03
C THR A 204 -21.73 -7.46 18.95
N GLY A 205 -20.41 -7.29 18.96
CA GLY A 205 -19.74 -5.99 18.74
C GLY A 205 -19.55 -5.62 17.26
N ALA A 206 -19.97 -6.46 16.30
CA ALA A 206 -19.77 -6.22 14.89
C ALA A 206 -20.89 -5.36 14.27
N CYS A 207 -20.60 -4.65 13.17
CA CYS A 207 -21.63 -3.89 12.46
C CYS A 207 -22.72 -4.83 11.90
N THR A 208 -23.99 -4.41 11.91
CA THR A 208 -25.12 -5.26 11.48
C THR A 208 -25.92 -4.68 10.30
N SER A 209 -25.88 -3.37 10.11
CA SER A 209 -26.69 -2.65 9.11
C SER A 209 -26.02 -1.35 8.64
N GLY A 210 -26.64 -0.69 7.66
CA GLY A 210 -26.17 0.59 7.11
C GLY A 210 -25.16 0.44 5.96
N LEU A 211 -25.08 1.47 5.11
CA LEU A 211 -24.25 1.44 3.90
C LEU A 211 -22.75 1.29 4.22
N ARG A 212 -22.29 1.87 5.34
CA ARG A 212 -20.92 1.70 5.84
C ARG A 212 -20.57 0.24 6.11
N CYS A 213 -21.43 -0.48 6.83
CA CYS A 213 -21.21 -1.91 7.13
C CYS A 213 -21.18 -2.75 5.85
N ILE A 214 -22.12 -2.51 4.92
CA ILE A 214 -22.15 -3.18 3.61
C ILE A 214 -20.86 -2.89 2.82
N SER A 215 -20.34 -1.66 2.89
CA SER A 215 -19.10 -1.25 2.23
C SER A 215 -17.86 -1.92 2.83
N GLU A 216 -17.78 -2.04 4.16
CA GLU A 216 -16.68 -2.72 4.87
C GLU A 216 -16.67 -4.25 4.59
N LEU A 217 -17.85 -4.89 4.56
CA LEU A 217 -18.01 -6.29 4.17
C LEU A 217 -17.69 -6.52 2.68
N GLY A 218 -18.16 -5.64 1.79
CA GLY A 218 -17.83 -5.67 0.36
C GLY A 218 -16.35 -5.48 0.08
N LEU A 219 -15.69 -4.57 0.81
CA LEU A 219 -14.24 -4.35 0.74
C LEU A 219 -13.48 -5.60 1.20
N THR A 220 -13.95 -6.30 2.22
CA THR A 220 -13.34 -7.56 2.68
C THR A 220 -13.36 -8.65 1.60
N LEU A 221 -14.47 -8.76 0.85
CA LEU A 221 -14.55 -9.66 -0.31
C LEU A 221 -13.64 -9.20 -1.46
N VAL A 222 -13.66 -7.92 -1.84
CA VAL A 222 -12.87 -7.43 -2.99
C VAL A 222 -11.37 -7.45 -2.70
N ALA A 223 -10.94 -7.08 -1.49
CA ALA A 223 -9.54 -7.07 -1.08
C ALA A 223 -8.95 -8.49 -0.91
N SER A 224 -9.78 -9.51 -0.71
CA SER A 224 -9.29 -10.90 -0.68
C SER A 224 -9.05 -11.48 -2.09
N VAL A 225 -9.68 -10.96 -3.15
CA VAL A 225 -9.55 -11.47 -4.54
C VAL A 225 -8.10 -11.67 -5.01
N PRO A 226 -7.14 -10.74 -4.83
CA PRO A 226 -5.78 -10.93 -5.33
C PRO A 226 -5.02 -12.07 -4.63
N VAL A 227 -5.36 -12.41 -3.39
CA VAL A 227 -4.80 -13.57 -2.69
C VAL A 227 -5.30 -14.88 -3.33
N GLY A 228 -6.56 -14.91 -3.77
CA GLY A 228 -7.08 -16.01 -4.58
C GLY A 228 -6.31 -16.21 -5.90
N ILE A 229 -5.99 -15.11 -6.58
CA ILE A 229 -5.16 -15.12 -7.80
C ILE A 229 -3.75 -15.68 -7.50
N LEU A 230 -3.16 -15.34 -6.35
CA LEU A 230 -1.87 -15.89 -5.92
C LEU A 230 -1.90 -17.41 -5.69
N LEU A 231 -2.93 -17.90 -4.97
CA LEU A 231 -3.13 -19.34 -4.74
C LEU A 231 -3.26 -20.09 -6.07
N ALA A 232 -4.04 -19.53 -7.00
CA ALA A 232 -4.25 -20.09 -8.33
C ALA A 232 -2.95 -20.11 -9.17
N TYR A 233 -2.18 -19.02 -9.16
CA TYR A 233 -0.89 -18.92 -9.85
C TYR A 233 0.11 -19.98 -9.36
N GLY A 234 0.18 -20.20 -8.04
CA GLY A 234 1.06 -21.22 -7.44
C GLY A 234 0.59 -22.66 -7.69
N GLY A 235 -0.71 -22.91 -7.55
CA GLY A 235 -1.31 -24.24 -7.65
C GLY A 235 -1.45 -24.76 -9.08
N LEU A 236 -2.20 -24.06 -9.95
CA LEU A 236 -2.51 -24.54 -11.30
C LEU A 236 -1.25 -24.67 -12.18
N ARG A 237 -0.23 -23.84 -11.94
CA ARG A 237 1.04 -23.89 -12.69
C ARG A 237 1.89 -25.13 -12.35
N ARG A 238 1.64 -25.79 -11.21
CA ARG A 238 2.38 -26.99 -10.78
C ARG A 238 1.64 -28.30 -11.04
N ARG A 239 0.30 -28.32 -11.04
CA ARG A 239 -0.52 -29.52 -11.30
C ARG A 239 -1.91 -29.19 -11.90
N PRO A 240 -2.15 -29.42 -13.20
CA PRO A 240 -3.50 -29.47 -13.78
C PRO A 240 -4.04 -30.92 -13.80
N PRO A 241 -5.38 -31.16 -13.86
CA PRO A 241 -6.50 -30.29 -13.49
C PRO A 241 -7.19 -30.71 -12.16
N ALA A 242 -6.73 -31.77 -11.49
CA ALA A 242 -7.47 -32.50 -10.45
C ALA A 242 -7.70 -31.79 -9.09
N ASN A 243 -7.19 -30.56 -8.91
CA ASN A 243 -7.06 -29.94 -7.57
C ASN A 243 -7.94 -28.71 -7.32
N GLY A 244 -9.03 -28.50 -8.07
CA GLY A 244 -9.98 -27.41 -7.82
C GLY A 244 -10.52 -27.42 -6.38
N ALA A 245 -10.96 -28.59 -5.89
CA ALA A 245 -11.40 -28.77 -4.50
C ALA A 245 -10.29 -28.46 -3.48
N VAL A 246 -9.04 -28.86 -3.75
CA VAL A 246 -7.89 -28.58 -2.86
C VAL A 246 -7.63 -27.08 -2.73
N LEU A 247 -7.78 -26.32 -3.82
CA LEU A 247 -7.62 -24.85 -3.79
C LEU A 247 -8.76 -24.17 -3.02
N VAL A 248 -9.99 -24.67 -3.14
CA VAL A 248 -11.14 -24.18 -2.35
C VAL A 248 -10.97 -24.50 -0.86
N ILE A 249 -10.51 -25.70 -0.51
CA ILE A 249 -10.20 -26.08 0.88
C ILE A 249 -9.09 -25.20 1.43
N LEU A 250 -8.01 -24.97 0.67
CA LEU A 250 -6.91 -24.09 1.09
C LEU A 250 -7.38 -22.64 1.28
N ALA A 251 -8.25 -22.14 0.40
CA ALA A 251 -8.87 -20.83 0.56
C ALA A 251 -9.72 -20.73 1.84
N ALA A 252 -10.56 -21.74 2.12
CA ALA A 252 -11.36 -21.78 3.34
C ALA A 252 -10.49 -21.84 4.61
N LEU A 253 -9.46 -22.70 4.63
CA LEU A 253 -8.51 -22.80 5.74
C LEU A 253 -7.74 -21.50 5.96
N LEU A 254 -7.30 -20.82 4.88
CA LEU A 254 -6.63 -19.53 4.98
C LEU A 254 -7.58 -18.43 5.52
N ALA A 255 -8.86 -18.44 5.10
CA ALA A 255 -9.83 -17.48 5.61
C ALA A 255 -10.11 -17.67 7.11
N ILE A 256 -10.27 -18.93 7.55
CA ILE A 256 -10.42 -19.29 8.96
C ILE A 256 -9.17 -18.91 9.77
N LEU A 257 -7.96 -19.15 9.24
CA LEU A 257 -6.71 -18.75 9.87
C LEU A 257 -6.62 -17.23 10.06
N LEU A 258 -7.11 -16.43 9.10
CA LEU A 258 -7.13 -14.97 9.23
C LEU A 258 -8.11 -14.48 10.31
N GLU A 259 -9.29 -15.10 10.44
CA GLU A 259 -10.18 -14.78 11.58
C GLU A 259 -9.57 -15.22 12.91
N ALA A 260 -8.88 -16.37 12.97
CA ALA A 260 -8.21 -16.84 14.18
C ALA A 260 -7.04 -15.91 14.59
N LEU A 261 -6.29 -15.37 13.63
CA LEU A 261 -5.28 -14.34 13.89
C LEU A 261 -5.91 -13.01 14.31
N ASN A 262 -7.05 -12.62 13.73
CA ASN A 262 -7.81 -11.43 14.13
C ASN A 262 -8.35 -11.56 15.57
N LEU A 263 -8.81 -12.76 15.98
CA LEU A 263 -9.21 -13.07 17.36
C LEU A 263 -8.05 -12.95 18.36
N ALA A 264 -6.82 -13.21 17.90
CA ALA A 264 -5.60 -13.05 18.68
C ALA A 264 -5.13 -11.58 18.81
N THR A 265 -5.91 -10.59 18.35
CA THR A 265 -5.66 -9.15 18.56
C THR A 265 -6.66 -8.55 19.57
N LEU A 266 -6.24 -7.51 20.28
CA LEU A 266 -7.08 -6.79 21.25
C LEU A 266 -8.07 -5.81 20.57
N SER A 267 -7.84 -5.45 19.31
CA SER A 267 -8.72 -4.56 18.53
C SER A 267 -9.64 -5.29 17.54
N GLY A 268 -9.31 -6.53 17.20
CA GLY A 268 -10.02 -7.35 16.23
C GLY A 268 -11.40 -7.83 16.67
N ILE A 269 -12.24 -8.10 15.69
CA ILE A 269 -13.55 -8.75 15.82
C ILE A 269 -13.55 -9.94 14.86
N ALA A 270 -13.60 -11.16 15.39
CA ALA A 270 -13.49 -12.39 14.59
C ALA A 270 -14.86 -13.03 14.38
N GLU A 271 -15.27 -13.25 13.13
CA GLU A 271 -16.64 -13.69 12.85
C GLU A 271 -16.77 -14.58 11.60
N GLY A 272 -17.67 -15.56 11.67
CA GLY A 272 -17.88 -16.54 10.59
C GLY A 272 -18.25 -15.92 9.25
N ARG A 273 -19.06 -14.85 9.22
CA ARG A 273 -19.38 -14.15 7.96
C ARG A 273 -18.15 -13.54 7.31
N SER A 274 -17.17 -13.08 8.09
CA SER A 274 -15.94 -12.47 7.58
C SER A 274 -15.00 -13.54 7.04
N ALA A 275 -14.92 -14.72 7.66
CA ALA A 275 -14.28 -15.90 7.05
C ALA A 275 -14.95 -16.27 5.70
N VAL A 276 -16.29 -16.29 5.64
CA VAL A 276 -17.02 -16.61 4.41
C VAL A 276 -16.77 -15.58 3.30
N LEU A 277 -16.78 -14.28 3.61
CA LEU A 277 -16.49 -13.22 2.63
C LEU A 277 -15.05 -13.28 2.12
N ARG A 278 -14.07 -13.51 3.01
CA ARG A 278 -12.66 -13.71 2.63
C ARG A 278 -12.49 -14.96 1.75
N GLY A 279 -13.12 -16.07 2.13
CA GLY A 279 -13.14 -17.30 1.36
C GLY A 279 -13.79 -17.13 -0.01
N ALA A 280 -14.92 -16.42 -0.08
CA ALA A 280 -15.60 -16.08 -1.33
C ALA A 280 -14.70 -15.24 -2.26
N GLY A 281 -14.04 -14.21 -1.73
CA GLY A 281 -13.07 -13.41 -2.49
C GLY A 281 -11.89 -14.25 -3.00
N PHE A 282 -11.32 -15.12 -2.16
CA PHE A 282 -10.27 -16.06 -2.59
C PHE A 282 -10.75 -16.99 -3.73
N VAL A 283 -11.95 -17.57 -3.61
CA VAL A 283 -12.54 -18.42 -4.66
C VAL A 283 -12.80 -17.62 -5.93
N THR A 284 -13.34 -16.39 -5.83
CA THR A 284 -13.49 -15.47 -6.97
C THR A 284 -12.14 -15.22 -7.65
N GLY A 285 -11.07 -14.94 -6.89
CA GLY A 285 -9.72 -14.78 -7.44
C GLY A 285 -9.20 -16.02 -8.18
N ILE A 286 -9.47 -17.22 -7.67
CA ILE A 286 -9.13 -18.49 -8.33
C ILE A 286 -9.88 -18.64 -9.65
N LEU A 287 -11.20 -18.38 -9.65
CA LEU A 287 -12.04 -18.47 -10.85
C LEU A 287 -11.63 -17.43 -11.92
N LEU A 288 -11.38 -16.18 -11.51
CA LEU A 288 -10.90 -15.13 -12.42
C LEU A 288 -9.57 -15.53 -13.08
N TYR A 289 -8.62 -16.09 -12.33
CA TYR A 289 -7.35 -16.56 -12.88
C TYR A 289 -7.49 -17.78 -13.80
N ALA A 290 -8.40 -18.70 -13.48
CA ALA A 290 -8.59 -19.94 -14.24
C ALA A 290 -9.33 -19.72 -15.58
N TYR A 291 -10.33 -18.82 -15.60
CA TYR A 291 -11.26 -18.68 -16.73
C TYR A 291 -11.11 -17.40 -17.55
N LEU A 292 -10.50 -16.33 -17.01
CA LEU A 292 -10.37 -15.06 -17.73
C LEU A 292 -8.94 -14.81 -18.20
N SER A 293 -8.72 -14.76 -19.51
CA SER A 293 -7.46 -14.25 -20.03
C SER A 293 -7.39 -12.72 -19.87
N PRO A 294 -6.23 -12.15 -19.46
CA PRO A 294 -6.08 -10.69 -19.33
C PRO A 294 -6.39 -9.92 -20.62
N LEU A 295 -6.16 -10.54 -21.78
CA LEU A 295 -6.45 -9.94 -23.09
C LEU A 295 -7.96 -9.85 -23.36
N GLN A 296 -8.73 -10.91 -23.09
CA GLN A 296 -10.20 -10.88 -23.23
C GLN A 296 -10.82 -9.87 -22.27
N VAL A 297 -10.34 -9.80 -21.02
CA VAL A 297 -10.78 -8.79 -20.04
C VAL A 297 -10.50 -7.38 -20.55
N MET A 298 -9.29 -7.10 -21.04
CA MET A 298 -8.94 -5.79 -21.59
C MET A 298 -9.82 -5.41 -22.79
N GLN A 299 -10.05 -6.34 -23.73
CA GLN A 299 -10.93 -6.13 -24.89
C GLN A 299 -12.41 -5.97 -24.51
N ALA A 300 -12.88 -6.66 -23.45
CA ALA A 300 -14.23 -6.50 -22.92
C ALA A 300 -14.39 -5.13 -22.24
N LEU A 301 -13.45 -4.74 -21.38
CA LEU A 301 -13.42 -3.42 -20.73
C LEU A 301 -13.32 -2.29 -21.75
N GLN A 302 -12.49 -2.41 -22.80
CA GLN A 302 -12.43 -1.42 -23.87
C GLN A 302 -13.78 -1.27 -24.59
N ARG A 303 -14.47 -2.37 -24.91
CA ARG A 303 -15.82 -2.34 -25.50
C ARG A 303 -16.85 -1.73 -24.54
N ALA A 304 -16.84 -2.15 -23.28
CA ALA A 304 -17.80 -1.72 -22.26
C ALA A 304 -17.45 -0.38 -21.56
N ALA A 305 -16.32 0.26 -21.87
CA ALA A 305 -15.81 1.42 -21.12
C ALA A 305 -16.84 2.55 -20.94
N ILE A 306 -17.45 3.00 -22.04
CA ILE A 306 -18.45 4.09 -22.00
C ILE A 306 -19.71 3.69 -21.20
N PRO A 307 -20.43 2.60 -21.51
CA PRO A 307 -21.61 2.24 -20.72
C PRO A 307 -21.28 1.95 -19.25
N LEU A 308 -20.12 1.34 -18.96
CA LEU A 308 -19.66 1.13 -17.59
C LEU A 308 -19.39 2.45 -16.86
N LEU A 309 -18.81 3.46 -17.51
CA LEU A 309 -18.63 4.79 -16.93
C LEU A 309 -19.96 5.51 -16.70
N VAL A 310 -20.88 5.45 -17.67
CA VAL A 310 -22.20 6.09 -17.58
C VAL A 310 -23.02 5.52 -16.41
N VAL A 311 -22.87 4.24 -16.07
CA VAL A 311 -23.55 3.62 -14.92
C VAL A 311 -22.74 3.75 -13.63
N ALA A 312 -21.43 3.46 -13.65
CA ALA A 312 -20.61 3.41 -12.44
C ALA A 312 -20.27 4.79 -11.87
N ALA A 313 -20.10 5.84 -12.71
CA ALA A 313 -19.79 7.18 -12.22
C ALA A 313 -20.92 7.81 -11.36
N PRO A 314 -22.21 7.81 -11.77
CA PRO A 314 -23.29 8.33 -10.92
C PRO A 314 -23.55 7.44 -9.70
N LEU A 315 -23.46 6.10 -9.82
CA LEU A 315 -23.58 5.20 -8.66
C LEU A 315 -22.46 5.43 -7.65
N TYR A 316 -21.23 5.63 -8.12
CA TYR A 316 -20.09 5.99 -7.27
C TYR A 316 -20.28 7.36 -6.61
N GLY A 317 -20.71 8.38 -7.37
CA GLY A 317 -20.98 9.71 -6.83
C GLY A 317 -22.07 9.70 -5.75
N ALA A 318 -23.15 8.94 -5.96
CA ALA A 318 -24.20 8.75 -4.97
C ALA A 318 -23.67 8.01 -3.72
N ALA A 319 -22.96 6.89 -3.90
CA ALA A 319 -22.38 6.14 -2.77
C ALA A 319 -21.38 6.99 -1.97
N LEU A 320 -20.55 7.78 -2.65
CA LEU A 320 -19.59 8.69 -2.00
C LEU A 320 -20.29 9.82 -1.22
N LEU A 321 -21.40 10.36 -1.75
CA LEU A 321 -22.22 11.35 -1.05
C LEU A 321 -22.86 10.75 0.21
N VAL A 322 -23.45 9.56 0.12
CA VAL A 322 -24.04 8.88 1.29
C VAL A 322 -22.95 8.56 2.32
N LEU A 323 -21.79 8.03 1.91
CA LEU A 323 -20.72 7.68 2.85
C LEU A 323 -20.04 8.89 3.52
N ASN A 324 -20.03 10.06 2.89
CA ASN A 324 -19.48 11.29 3.49
C ASN A 324 -20.50 12.10 4.30
N HIS A 325 -21.77 12.17 3.86
CA HIS A 325 -22.78 13.07 4.43
C HIS A 325 -23.91 12.34 5.18
N ASP A 326 -23.97 11.01 5.13
CA ASP A 326 -25.05 10.15 5.67
C ASP A 326 -26.48 10.53 5.18
N LEU A 327 -26.57 11.34 4.12
CA LEU A 327 -27.78 12.08 3.71
C LEU A 327 -28.46 12.85 4.87
N GLY A 328 -27.65 13.34 5.83
CA GLY A 328 -28.12 14.12 6.96
C GLY A 328 -28.84 15.42 6.55
N PRO A 329 -29.58 16.05 7.49
CA PRO A 329 -30.33 17.26 7.20
C PRO A 329 -29.37 18.40 6.80
N TYR A 330 -29.58 18.94 5.60
CA TYR A 330 -28.79 20.04 5.08
C TYR A 330 -29.28 21.39 5.62
N HIS A 331 -28.34 22.30 5.93
CA HIS A 331 -28.61 23.67 6.33
C HIS A 331 -27.84 24.68 5.48
N TRP A 332 -28.42 25.87 5.35
CA TRP A 332 -27.85 26.98 4.60
C TRP A 332 -27.66 28.23 5.48
N ASN A 333 -27.63 28.07 6.80
CA ASN A 333 -27.43 29.16 7.76
C ASN A 333 -25.97 29.69 7.70
N PRO A 334 -25.71 30.90 7.19
CA PRO A 334 -24.34 31.41 7.02
C PRO A 334 -23.61 31.61 8.34
N ALA A 335 -24.33 31.99 9.41
CA ALA A 335 -23.74 32.19 10.73
C ALA A 335 -23.20 30.86 11.29
N ALA A 336 -23.97 29.78 11.18
CA ALA A 336 -23.55 28.44 11.60
C ALA A 336 -22.32 27.96 10.80
N ILE A 337 -22.35 28.11 9.47
CA ILE A 337 -21.23 27.77 8.57
C ILE A 337 -19.96 28.56 8.96
N SER A 338 -20.09 29.87 9.20
CA SER A 338 -18.94 30.70 9.60
C SER A 338 -18.38 30.36 10.99
N ALA A 339 -19.25 30.03 11.95
CA ALA A 339 -18.83 29.62 13.29
C ALA A 339 -18.12 28.27 13.27
N GLN A 340 -18.62 27.32 12.46
CA GLN A 340 -17.97 26.03 12.24
C GLN A 340 -16.62 26.18 11.54
N TRP A 341 -16.53 27.02 10.52
CA TRP A 341 -15.28 27.33 9.81
C TRP A 341 -14.23 27.96 10.75
N ALA A 342 -14.64 28.88 11.62
CA ALA A 342 -13.75 29.51 12.61
C ALA A 342 -13.20 28.51 13.66
N GLN A 343 -13.86 27.37 13.86
CA GLN A 343 -13.43 26.28 14.76
C GLN A 343 -12.82 25.08 14.01
N LEU A 344 -12.56 25.22 12.71
CA LEU A 344 -11.99 24.18 11.87
C LEU A 344 -10.46 24.27 11.93
N ASN A 345 -9.83 23.24 12.49
CA ASN A 345 -8.39 23.07 12.37
C ASN A 345 -8.11 22.43 10.99
N LEU A 346 -7.19 23.03 10.24
CA LEU A 346 -6.87 22.62 8.87
C LEU A 346 -5.66 21.68 8.77
N TRP A 347 -4.97 21.38 9.88
CA TRP A 347 -3.87 20.41 9.88
C TRP A 347 -4.37 19.00 9.54
N PRO A 348 -3.89 18.36 8.47
CA PRO A 348 -4.25 16.98 8.15
C PRO A 348 -3.95 16.02 9.31
N PHE A 349 -4.86 15.08 9.57
CA PHE A 349 -4.81 14.14 10.70
C PHE A 349 -4.95 14.77 12.10
N TYR A 350 -5.24 16.08 12.23
CA TYR A 350 -5.53 16.70 13.52
C TYR A 350 -6.67 15.98 14.27
N TYR A 351 -7.76 15.62 13.58
CA TYR A 351 -8.88 14.91 14.23
C TYR A 351 -8.56 13.45 14.56
N HIS A 352 -7.64 12.81 13.84
CA HIS A 352 -7.14 11.46 14.13
C HIS A 352 -6.28 11.41 15.40
N TYR A 353 -5.68 12.53 15.82
CA TYR A 353 -4.91 12.63 17.07
C TYR A 353 -5.78 12.46 18.33
N PHE A 354 -7.04 12.92 18.29
CA PHE A 354 -7.94 12.92 19.46
C PHE A 354 -8.81 11.65 19.59
N VAL A 355 -8.58 10.63 18.76
CA VAL A 355 -9.29 9.35 18.81
C VAL A 355 -8.29 8.20 18.94
N GLY A 356 -8.72 7.08 19.54
CA GLY A 356 -7.86 5.91 19.68
C GLY A 356 -7.34 5.38 18.34
N GLU A 357 -6.14 4.79 18.34
CA GLU A 357 -5.37 4.42 17.16
C GLU A 357 -6.16 3.51 16.21
N THR A 358 -6.94 2.59 16.78
CA THR A 358 -7.81 1.65 16.05
C THR A 358 -8.93 2.38 15.29
N VAL A 359 -9.50 3.44 15.86
CA VAL A 359 -10.52 4.29 15.23
C VAL A 359 -9.88 5.16 14.15
N ALA A 360 -8.72 5.74 14.43
CA ALA A 360 -7.95 6.52 13.46
C ALA A 360 -7.58 5.68 12.22
N LEU A 361 -7.02 4.47 12.42
CA LEU A 361 -6.65 3.56 11.34
C LEU A 361 -7.86 3.09 10.52
N ARG A 362 -8.97 2.71 11.18
CA ARG A 362 -10.21 2.33 10.48
C ARG A 362 -10.79 3.51 9.69
N SER A 363 -10.77 4.72 10.24
CA SER A 363 -11.19 5.93 9.53
C SER A 363 -10.32 6.18 8.29
N ALA A 364 -8.99 6.14 8.43
CA ALA A 364 -8.08 6.36 7.31
C ALA A 364 -8.23 5.29 6.21
N ALA A 365 -8.37 4.01 6.59
CA ALA A 365 -8.60 2.91 5.66
C ALA A 365 -9.93 3.05 4.89
N LEU A 366 -11.01 3.47 5.57
CA LEU A 366 -12.31 3.73 4.96
C LEU A 366 -12.21 4.88 3.93
N HIS A 367 -11.57 6.00 4.29
CA HIS A 367 -11.38 7.11 3.35
C HIS A 367 -10.54 6.68 2.14
N VAL A 368 -9.44 5.95 2.33
CA VAL A 368 -8.68 5.38 1.19
C VAL A 368 -9.59 4.52 0.31
N ALA A 369 -10.34 3.59 0.89
CA ALA A 369 -11.26 2.72 0.15
C ALA A 369 -12.36 3.49 -0.61
N MET A 370 -12.89 4.57 -0.04
CA MET A 370 -13.88 5.44 -0.68
C MET A 370 -13.36 6.12 -1.95
N TYR A 371 -12.07 6.47 -2.01
CA TYR A 371 -11.48 7.19 -3.15
C TYR A 371 -10.68 6.31 -4.14
N LEU A 372 -10.42 5.03 -3.83
CA LEU A 372 -9.87 4.08 -4.80
C LEU A 372 -10.70 3.98 -6.11
N PRO A 373 -12.05 3.89 -6.09
CA PRO A 373 -12.84 3.76 -7.32
C PRO A 373 -12.70 4.95 -8.27
N LEU A 374 -12.46 6.16 -7.77
CA LEU A 374 -12.21 7.33 -8.60
C LEU A 374 -10.97 7.16 -9.50
N GLY A 375 -9.88 6.62 -8.95
CA GLY A 375 -8.69 6.27 -9.73
C GLY A 375 -8.97 5.21 -10.80
N ALA A 376 -9.85 4.24 -10.49
CA ALA A 376 -10.29 3.23 -11.45
C ALA A 376 -11.18 3.79 -12.57
N LEU A 377 -12.11 4.69 -12.25
CA LEU A 377 -12.96 5.38 -13.23
C LEU A 377 -12.12 6.28 -14.16
N ILE A 378 -11.15 7.02 -13.61
CA ILE A 378 -10.24 7.87 -14.39
C ILE A 378 -9.36 7.01 -15.32
N TRP A 379 -8.84 5.87 -14.84
CA TRP A 379 -8.13 4.91 -15.69
C TRP A 379 -9.04 4.33 -16.79
N LEU A 380 -10.27 3.93 -16.45
CA LEU A 380 -11.24 3.34 -17.38
C LEU A 380 -11.62 4.33 -18.49
N ALA A 381 -11.76 5.63 -18.18
CA ALA A 381 -11.99 6.68 -19.17
C ALA A 381 -10.87 6.77 -20.22
N GLN A 382 -9.64 6.45 -19.84
CA GLN A 382 -8.47 6.49 -20.73
C GLN A 382 -8.13 5.13 -21.36
N ILE A 383 -8.89 4.05 -21.09
CA ILE A 383 -8.57 2.68 -21.55
C ILE A 383 -8.56 2.52 -23.08
N ARG A 384 -9.29 3.39 -23.80
CA ARG A 384 -9.37 3.45 -25.27
C ARG A 384 -8.35 4.42 -25.89
N ARG A 385 -7.92 5.43 -25.14
CA ARG A 385 -7.00 6.49 -25.57
C ARG A 385 -6.02 6.76 -24.41
N PRO A 386 -5.00 5.91 -24.23
CA PRO A 386 -4.15 5.95 -23.05
C PRO A 386 -3.33 7.24 -23.01
N LEU A 387 -3.49 8.00 -21.93
CA LEU A 387 -2.61 9.13 -21.62
C LEU A 387 -1.20 8.66 -21.27
N HIS A 388 -0.23 9.58 -21.35
CA HIS A 388 1.11 9.32 -20.81
C HIS A 388 1.01 9.03 -19.29
N PRO A 389 1.79 8.09 -18.71
CA PRO A 389 1.61 7.65 -17.33
C PRO A 389 1.57 8.80 -16.31
N ARG A 390 2.45 9.80 -16.47
CA ARG A 390 2.47 11.01 -15.62
C ARG A 390 1.20 11.84 -15.72
N GLN A 391 0.58 11.96 -16.90
CA GLN A 391 -0.66 12.72 -17.08
C GLN A 391 -1.83 12.02 -16.41
N LEU A 392 -1.93 10.69 -16.56
CA LEU A 392 -2.93 9.88 -15.86
C LEU A 392 -2.78 10.00 -14.33
N GLN A 393 -1.54 9.94 -13.82
CA GLN A 393 -1.22 10.11 -12.41
C GLN A 393 -1.64 11.49 -11.88
N TRP A 394 -1.29 12.56 -12.59
CA TRP A 394 -1.69 13.92 -12.22
C TRP A 394 -3.21 14.12 -12.28
N LEU A 395 -3.89 13.60 -13.30
CA LEU A 395 -5.34 13.66 -13.43
C LEU A 395 -6.05 12.91 -12.29
N ALA A 396 -5.53 11.74 -11.90
CA ALA A 396 -6.08 10.96 -10.79
C ALA A 396 -5.84 11.63 -9.43
N ALA A 397 -4.64 12.17 -9.20
CA ALA A 397 -4.32 12.92 -7.98
C ALA A 397 -5.19 14.18 -7.85
N LEU A 398 -5.26 15.00 -8.90
CA LEU A 398 -6.07 16.22 -8.94
C LEU A 398 -7.57 15.90 -8.81
N GLY A 399 -8.04 14.83 -9.46
CA GLY A 399 -9.41 14.34 -9.29
C GLY A 399 -9.70 13.95 -7.84
N GLY A 400 -8.81 13.20 -7.19
CA GLY A 400 -8.91 12.85 -5.77
C GLY A 400 -9.01 14.09 -4.87
N LEU A 401 -8.12 15.06 -5.08
CA LEU A 401 -8.12 16.32 -4.34
C LEU A 401 -9.42 17.11 -4.54
N LEU A 402 -9.87 17.31 -5.78
CA LEU A 402 -11.05 18.12 -6.09
C LEU A 402 -12.35 17.47 -5.60
N VAL A 403 -12.49 16.15 -5.73
CA VAL A 403 -13.66 15.43 -5.22
C VAL A 403 -13.66 15.43 -3.69
N ALA A 404 -12.50 15.27 -3.04
CA ALA A 404 -12.42 15.38 -1.59
C ALA A 404 -12.71 16.80 -1.08
N LEU A 405 -12.21 17.84 -1.75
CA LEU A 405 -12.58 19.23 -1.44
C LEU A 405 -14.09 19.47 -1.55
N LEU A 406 -14.74 18.88 -2.55
CA LEU A 406 -16.20 18.97 -2.71
C LEU A 406 -16.96 18.25 -1.59
N MET A 407 -16.54 17.04 -1.21
CA MET A 407 -17.18 16.26 -0.14
C MET A 407 -16.91 16.88 1.24
N GLU A 408 -15.67 17.23 1.55
CA GLU A 408 -15.33 17.85 2.84
C GLU A 408 -15.93 19.26 2.98
N GLY A 409 -15.91 20.07 1.93
CA GLY A 409 -16.61 21.35 1.91
C GLY A 409 -18.13 21.20 2.04
N GLY A 410 -18.70 20.12 1.46
CA GLY A 410 -20.11 19.78 1.59
C GLY A 410 -20.56 19.48 3.02
N LYS A 411 -19.67 18.95 3.88
CA LYS A 411 -19.98 18.69 5.31
C LYS A 411 -20.25 19.95 6.11
N LEU A 412 -19.81 21.14 5.67
CA LEU A 412 -20.19 22.43 6.28
C LEU A 412 -21.69 22.75 6.14
N LEU A 413 -22.39 22.07 5.22
CA LEU A 413 -23.82 22.25 4.96
C LEU A 413 -24.67 21.16 5.64
N VAL A 414 -24.10 20.25 6.43
CA VAL A 414 -24.82 19.11 7.03
C VAL A 414 -24.74 19.18 8.55
N VAL A 415 -25.90 19.18 9.22
CA VAL A 415 -25.96 19.33 10.68
C VAL A 415 -25.19 18.21 11.37
N GLY A 416 -24.25 18.57 12.25
CA GLY A 416 -23.51 17.63 13.08
C GLY A 416 -22.29 16.97 12.42
N LEU A 417 -22.03 17.22 11.12
CA LEU A 417 -20.79 16.77 10.47
C LEU A 417 -19.71 17.84 10.52
N ARG A 418 -18.45 17.41 10.41
CA ARG A 418 -17.26 18.27 10.39
C ARG A 418 -16.38 17.91 9.19
N PRO A 419 -15.85 18.89 8.43
CA PRO A 419 -14.82 18.64 7.42
C PRO A 419 -13.55 18.06 8.03
N ASP A 420 -12.94 17.08 7.36
CA ASP A 420 -11.68 16.46 7.74
C ASP A 420 -10.59 16.72 6.69
N PRO A 421 -9.58 17.57 6.98
CA PRO A 421 -8.47 17.82 6.07
C PRO A 421 -7.64 16.58 5.72
N ALA A 422 -7.66 15.52 6.55
CA ALA A 422 -6.96 14.26 6.26
C ALA A 422 -7.47 13.61 4.97
N SER A 423 -8.78 13.71 4.71
CA SER A 423 -9.42 13.18 3.50
C SER A 423 -8.79 13.72 2.21
N LEU A 424 -8.30 14.96 2.19
CA LEU A 424 -7.67 15.55 1.01
C LEU A 424 -6.39 14.79 0.62
N ILE A 425 -5.58 14.42 1.62
CA ILE A 425 -4.36 13.62 1.40
C ILE A 425 -4.72 12.18 1.03
N LEU A 426 -5.61 11.55 1.81
CA LEU A 426 -5.99 10.15 1.62
C LEU A 426 -6.67 9.91 0.26
N ALA A 427 -7.56 10.82 -0.17
CA ALA A 427 -8.23 10.74 -1.46
C ALA A 427 -7.27 10.90 -2.64
N THR A 428 -6.39 11.90 -2.55
CA THR A 428 -5.34 12.16 -3.56
C THR A 428 -4.44 10.94 -3.73
N ALA A 429 -3.97 10.36 -2.62
CA ALA A 429 -3.11 9.18 -2.61
C ALA A 429 -3.84 7.92 -3.13
N ALA A 430 -5.10 7.70 -2.73
CA ALA A 430 -5.91 6.56 -3.16
C ALA A 430 -6.20 6.58 -4.67
N ALA A 431 -6.71 7.70 -5.19
CA ALA A 431 -7.03 7.84 -6.61
C ALA A 431 -5.76 7.72 -7.48
N TRP A 432 -4.67 8.39 -7.11
CA TRP A 432 -3.36 8.26 -7.76
C TRP A 432 -2.83 6.82 -7.74
N GLY A 433 -2.91 6.16 -6.58
CA GLY A 433 -2.41 4.80 -6.37
C GLY A 433 -3.15 3.78 -7.22
N MET A 434 -4.49 3.82 -7.21
CA MET A 434 -5.33 2.92 -8.02
C MET A 434 -5.09 3.14 -9.52
N ALA A 435 -5.07 4.39 -10.00
CA ALA A 435 -4.82 4.69 -11.40
C ALA A 435 -3.42 4.21 -11.85
N THR A 436 -2.41 4.37 -10.99
CA THR A 436 -1.04 3.87 -11.24
C THR A 436 -1.00 2.34 -11.29
N ALA A 437 -1.65 1.65 -10.35
CA ALA A 437 -1.69 0.20 -10.29
C ALA A 437 -2.40 -0.41 -11.51
N LEU A 438 -3.56 0.12 -11.89
CA LEU A 438 -4.30 -0.35 -13.05
C LEU A 438 -3.57 -0.07 -14.37
N HIS A 439 -2.91 1.08 -14.50
CA HIS A 439 -2.05 1.37 -15.65
C HIS A 439 -0.87 0.39 -15.75
N PHE A 440 -0.21 0.09 -14.63
CA PHE A 440 0.87 -0.91 -14.58
C PHE A 440 0.38 -2.32 -14.97
N LEU A 441 -0.76 -2.76 -14.45
CA LEU A 441 -1.39 -4.04 -14.83
C LEU A 441 -1.81 -4.07 -16.31
N THR A 442 -2.33 -2.97 -16.85
CA THR A 442 -2.65 -2.81 -18.28
C THR A 442 -1.42 -3.04 -19.14
N ARG A 443 -0.30 -2.39 -18.78
CA ARG A 443 0.97 -2.51 -19.49
C ARG A 443 1.46 -3.96 -19.52
N LEU A 444 1.47 -4.64 -18.36
CA LEU A 444 1.84 -6.05 -18.26
C LEU A 444 0.96 -6.97 -19.13
N ALA A 445 -0.35 -6.71 -19.19
CA ALA A 445 -1.27 -7.47 -20.05
C ALA A 445 -0.98 -7.24 -21.54
N THR A 446 -0.63 -6.02 -21.95
CA THR A 446 -0.31 -5.69 -23.35
C THR A 446 1.07 -6.22 -23.81
N GLU A 447 2.13 -6.09 -23.02
CA GLU A 447 3.48 -6.56 -23.40
C GLU A 447 3.56 -8.10 -23.49
N ALA A 448 2.68 -8.80 -22.77
CA ALA A 448 2.55 -10.25 -22.85
C ALA A 448 2.01 -10.78 -24.20
N SER A 449 1.33 -9.95 -25.00
CA SER A 449 0.73 -10.34 -26.28
C SER A 449 1.70 -10.22 -27.45
N THR A 450 2.46 -9.12 -27.54
CA THR A 450 3.42 -8.85 -28.63
C THR A 450 4.52 -9.91 -28.67
N THR A 451 5.05 -10.29 -27.52
CA THR A 451 6.10 -11.32 -27.37
C THR A 451 5.64 -12.72 -27.82
N SER A 452 4.34 -13.00 -27.81
CA SER A 452 3.79 -14.28 -28.29
C SER A 452 3.71 -14.35 -29.81
N CYS A 453 3.61 -13.22 -30.50
CA CYS A 453 3.43 -13.15 -31.95
C CYS A 453 4.78 -13.23 -32.70
N THR A 454 5.87 -12.74 -32.12
CA THR A 454 7.24 -12.91 -32.67
C THR A 454 7.75 -14.34 -32.63
N ARG A 455 7.16 -15.22 -31.81
CA ARG A 455 7.60 -16.62 -31.64
C ARG A 455 6.94 -17.60 -32.63
N THR A 456 5.90 -17.17 -33.34
CA THR A 456 5.11 -17.99 -34.28
C THR A 456 5.44 -17.74 -35.75
N ARG A 457 6.42 -16.89 -36.06
CA ARG A 457 6.98 -16.79 -37.41
C ARG A 457 8.16 -17.76 -37.50
N PRO A 458 8.03 -18.94 -38.13
CA PRO A 458 9.20 -19.75 -38.43
C PRO A 458 10.16 -18.91 -39.30
N PRO A 459 11.48 -19.08 -39.18
CA PRO A 459 12.41 -18.47 -40.14
C PRO A 459 12.00 -18.94 -41.53
N GLY A 460 11.64 -17.99 -42.39
CA GLY A 460 11.16 -18.31 -43.73
C GLY A 460 12.21 -19.12 -44.46
N SER A 461 11.84 -20.33 -44.88
CA SER A 461 12.67 -21.16 -45.75
C SER A 461 12.96 -20.38 -47.03
N ALA A 462 14.19 -19.88 -47.16
CA ALA A 462 14.66 -19.33 -48.42
C ALA A 462 14.50 -20.42 -49.50
N PRO A 463 13.98 -20.10 -50.70
CA PRO A 463 13.83 -21.09 -51.75
C PRO A 463 15.21 -21.57 -52.19
N VAL A 464 15.50 -22.85 -51.97
CA VAL A 464 16.71 -23.49 -52.46
C VAL A 464 16.61 -23.62 -53.97
N THR A 465 17.22 -22.68 -54.70
CA THR A 465 17.41 -22.80 -56.15
C THR A 465 18.44 -23.88 -56.44
N ALA A 466 17.96 -25.07 -56.82
CA ALA A 466 18.79 -26.13 -57.36
C ALA A 466 19.27 -25.74 -58.78
N GLY A 467 20.58 -25.54 -58.94
CA GLY A 467 21.24 -25.30 -60.23
C GLY A 467 22.31 -26.36 -60.49
N ARG A 468 22.28 -26.99 -61.68
CA ARG A 468 23.14 -28.12 -62.04
C ARG A 468 24.56 -27.71 -62.47
N SER A 469 25.50 -28.55 -62.04
CA SER A 469 26.86 -28.83 -62.53
C SER A 469 27.25 -28.54 -64.00
N THR A 470 28.46 -27.98 -64.18
CA THR A 470 29.54 -28.35 -65.15
C THR A 470 30.89 -27.85 -64.56
N VAL A 471 31.89 -28.68 -64.23
CA VAL A 471 33.04 -29.13 -65.07
C VAL A 471 33.85 -27.91 -65.61
N ILE A 472 35.12 -27.65 -65.23
CA ILE A 472 36.41 -28.32 -65.63
C ILE A 472 37.55 -28.04 -64.59
N ASN A 473 38.58 -28.90 -64.54
CA ASN A 473 39.85 -28.75 -63.77
C ASN A 473 40.87 -27.77 -64.40
N GLU A 474 41.67 -27.07 -63.58
CA GLU A 474 43.15 -27.25 -63.46
C GLU A 474 43.83 -26.12 -62.63
N PRO A 475 45.07 -26.31 -62.11
CA PRO A 475 45.65 -25.46 -61.07
C PRO A 475 46.77 -24.52 -61.53
N ALA A 476 46.99 -23.41 -60.81
CA ALA A 476 48.20 -22.58 -60.91
C ALA A 476 48.57 -21.96 -59.55
N ARG A 477 49.81 -21.48 -59.44
CA ARG A 477 50.55 -21.27 -58.18
C ARG A 477 51.36 -19.97 -58.26
N ARG A 478 51.43 -19.21 -57.15
CA ARG A 478 52.26 -17.99 -56.96
C ARG A 478 51.80 -16.77 -57.79
N GLU A 479 52.30 -15.54 -57.63
CA GLU A 479 53.17 -14.85 -56.66
C GLU A 479 52.52 -13.44 -56.43
N HIS A 480 53.03 -12.45 -55.68
CA HIS A 480 53.28 -12.43 -54.22
C HIS A 480 53.28 -10.99 -53.63
N GLU A 481 53.43 -9.94 -54.45
CA GLU A 481 53.61 -8.51 -54.09
C GLU A 481 52.25 -7.74 -54.05
N ARG A 482 51.96 -6.73 -53.21
CA ARG A 482 52.67 -5.67 -52.43
C ARG A 482 52.67 -4.30 -53.15
N ASP A 483 52.24 -3.27 -52.41
CA ASP A 483 52.16 -1.82 -52.74
C ASP A 483 51.15 -1.45 -53.86
N GLU A 484 50.48 -0.29 -53.92
CA GLU A 484 50.61 1.03 -53.25
C GLU A 484 49.21 1.46 -52.68
N LEU A 485 48.95 2.32 -51.67
CA LEU A 485 49.40 3.71 -51.38
C LEU A 485 49.07 4.69 -52.55
N GLN A 486 48.42 5.85 -52.43
CA GLN A 486 47.91 6.70 -51.33
C GLN A 486 46.67 7.50 -51.83
N PHE A 487 45.72 7.85 -50.95
CA PHE A 487 45.41 9.23 -50.52
C PHE A 487 44.23 9.26 -49.54
#